data_AF-A0A822ALH8-F1
#
_entry.id   AF-A0A822ALH8-F1
#
_cell.length_a   1.000
_cell.length_b   1.000
_cell.length_c   1.000
_cell.angle_alpha   90.00
_cell.angle_beta   90.00
_cell.angle_gamma   90.00
#
_symmetry.space_group_name_H-M   'P 1'
#
loop_
_entity.id
_entity.type
_entity.pdbx_description
1 polymer ?
#
loop_
_entity_poly.entity_id
_entity_poly.type
_entity_poly.pdbx_seq_one_letter_code
_entity_poly.pdbx_strand_id
1 'polypeptide(L)'
;TFRYFNDLYSFCLDTFQWTQLKPMGQLPTPRSAAPIVTSQDGSTLFIIGGYSKETDDKGVVHTDVFALTQDETSWQCRQVKVSGNKPDLRCGSSLQCYLNTCFLFGGVTDNDIEGVSNTASAFLKTTKFDATRMRSAFYNDLHRFDLNKLKWYPIDIKSVESIPSSRMNAAMVIKQGILYLYGGLRELDEKKQYTLGDFYSLNLNKLDTWICLHGENQQSDVHIYSESSSDDDDDDDVNMENNDDDDDGSSSSSDDSEDESIEIEAPDSIPNETHDEYYNRTREFWLSKARKELKITDSTDESVRVQHLAKQISKLFLQS
;
A
#
# COMPACT_ATOMS: atom_id res chain seq x y z
N THR A 1 -10.31 18.80 -8.06
CA THR A 1 -9.54 18.62 -6.81
C THR A 1 -10.29 17.67 -5.87
N PHE A 2 -9.65 16.60 -5.40
CA PHE A 2 -10.29 15.64 -4.48
C PHE A 2 -10.41 16.23 -3.08
N ARG A 3 -11.55 16.03 -2.41
CA ARG A 3 -11.77 16.46 -1.04
C ARG A 3 -11.92 15.25 -0.12
N TYR A 4 -11.07 15.18 0.89
CA TYR A 4 -11.16 14.18 1.95
C TYR A 4 -11.94 14.74 3.14
N PHE A 5 -12.58 13.85 3.89
CA PHE A 5 -13.34 14.20 5.09
C PHE A 5 -12.90 13.35 6.29
N ASN A 6 -13.20 13.84 7.49
CA ASN A 6 -13.01 13.14 8.77
C ASN A 6 -14.26 13.24 9.65
N ASP A 7 -15.41 13.52 9.06
CA ASP A 7 -16.69 13.44 9.74
C ASP A 7 -17.05 11.98 10.03
N LEU A 8 -17.80 11.78 11.11
CA LEU A 8 -18.25 10.46 11.52
C LEU A 8 -19.77 10.44 11.57
N TYR A 9 -20.35 9.42 10.95
CA TYR A 9 -21.79 9.22 10.93
C TYR A 9 -22.14 7.86 11.53
N SER A 10 -23.28 7.82 12.21
CA SER A 10 -23.93 6.59 12.63
C SER A 10 -25.25 6.44 11.89
N PHE A 11 -25.57 5.22 11.47
CA PHE A 11 -26.84 4.87 10.86
C PHE A 11 -27.59 3.91 11.77
N CYS A 12 -28.78 4.31 12.22
CA CYS A 12 -29.63 3.44 13.02
C CYS A 12 -30.45 2.53 12.10
N LEU A 13 -30.29 1.21 12.23
CA LEU A 13 -31.03 0.23 11.42
C LEU A 13 -32.50 0.09 11.82
N ASP A 14 -32.87 0.53 13.03
CA ASP A 14 -34.27 0.50 13.48
C ASP A 14 -35.06 1.69 12.94
N THR A 15 -34.45 2.88 12.90
CA THR A 15 -35.11 4.13 12.48
C THR A 15 -34.77 4.55 11.06
N PHE A 16 -33.76 3.94 10.44
CA PHE A 16 -33.20 4.32 9.13
C PHE A 16 -32.76 5.79 9.07
N GLN A 17 -32.23 6.30 10.19
CA GLN A 17 -31.78 7.69 10.29
C GLN A 17 -30.26 7.78 10.47
N TRP A 18 -29.68 8.74 9.76
CA TRP A 18 -28.29 9.15 9.93
C TRP A 18 -28.17 10.19 11.03
N THR A 19 -27.19 10.02 11.90
CA THR A 19 -26.78 11.04 12.89
C THR A 19 -25.30 11.31 12.74
N GLN A 20 -24.96 12.58 12.54
CA GLN A 20 -23.57 13.00 12.56
C GLN A 20 -23.07 12.97 14.01
N LEU A 21 -22.07 12.13 14.26
CA LEU A 21 -21.36 12.07 15.53
C LEU A 21 -20.29 13.16 15.55
N LYS A 22 -20.06 13.74 16.74
CA LYS A 22 -19.02 14.75 16.96
C LYS A 22 -18.07 14.27 18.05
N PRO A 23 -17.16 13.32 17.76
CA PRO A 23 -16.24 12.83 18.76
C PRO A 23 -15.29 13.94 19.21
N MET A 24 -14.95 13.94 20.50
CA MET A 24 -13.98 14.85 21.11
C MET A 24 -12.58 14.21 21.13
N GLY A 25 -11.54 15.02 21.28
CA GLY A 25 -10.16 14.57 21.38
C GLY A 25 -9.37 14.68 20.08
N GLN A 26 -8.46 13.74 19.84
CA GLN A 26 -7.56 13.76 18.69
C GLN A 26 -8.16 12.95 17.54
N LEU A 27 -8.74 13.65 16.57
CA LEU A 27 -9.33 13.04 15.38
C LEU A 27 -8.26 12.70 14.33
N PRO A 28 -8.48 11.67 13.50
CA PRO A 28 -7.70 11.48 12.28
C PRO A 28 -7.82 12.70 11.36
N THR A 29 -6.75 12.96 10.61
CA THR A 29 -6.81 13.84 9.44
C THR A 29 -7.80 13.28 8.40
N PRO A 30 -8.42 14.14 7.57
CA PRO A 30 -9.28 13.71 6.48
C PRO A 30 -8.62 12.65 5.60
N ARG A 31 -9.30 11.52 5.39
CA ARG A 31 -8.72 10.35 4.71
C ARG A 31 -9.79 9.44 4.10
N SER A 32 -9.41 8.67 3.08
CA SER A 32 -10.19 7.60 2.48
C SER A 32 -9.60 6.24 2.82
N ALA A 33 -10.34 5.17 2.49
CA ALA A 33 -9.90 3.79 2.58
C ALA A 33 -9.29 3.39 3.93
N ALA A 34 -9.74 4.01 5.03
CA ALA A 34 -9.33 3.69 6.39
C ALA A 34 -10.33 2.67 6.99
N PRO A 35 -9.94 1.40 7.21
CA PRO A 35 -10.81 0.42 7.85
C PRO A 35 -11.23 0.89 9.24
N ILE A 36 -12.54 0.78 9.52
CA ILE A 36 -13.10 0.92 10.86
C ILE A 36 -13.47 -0.47 11.35
N VAL A 37 -12.92 -0.86 12.49
CA VAL A 37 -13.11 -2.20 13.07
C VAL A 37 -13.49 -2.09 14.53
N THR A 38 -14.13 -3.11 15.10
CA THR A 38 -14.60 -3.08 16.49
C THR A 38 -13.85 -4.09 17.36
N SER A 39 -13.66 -3.78 18.63
CA SER A 39 -13.25 -4.74 19.64
C SER A 39 -14.32 -5.84 19.80
N GLN A 40 -13.91 -7.00 20.27
CA GLN A 40 -14.81 -8.15 20.42
C GLN A 40 -16.03 -7.87 21.32
N ASP A 41 -15.87 -7.03 22.34
CA ASP A 41 -16.91 -6.62 23.27
C ASP A 41 -17.77 -5.44 22.74
N GLY A 42 -17.43 -4.89 21.56
CA GLY A 42 -18.11 -3.74 20.97
C GLY A 42 -17.83 -2.40 21.67
N SER A 43 -16.97 -2.36 22.70
CA SER A 43 -16.74 -1.15 23.50
C SER A 43 -15.88 -0.09 22.80
N THR A 44 -15.07 -0.51 21.82
CA THR A 44 -14.12 0.36 21.12
C THR A 44 -14.20 0.14 19.61
N LEU A 45 -14.24 1.23 18.86
CA LEU A 45 -13.98 1.24 17.42
C LEU A 45 -12.55 1.66 17.17
N PHE A 46 -11.89 1.06 16.20
CA PHE A 46 -10.55 1.41 15.76
C PHE A 46 -10.57 1.86 14.31
N ILE A 47 -9.96 3.02 14.03
CA ILE A 47 -9.67 3.49 12.67
C ILE A 47 -8.20 3.20 12.42
N ILE A 48 -7.89 2.42 11.39
CA ILE A 48 -6.53 1.93 11.12
C ILE A 48 -6.03 2.51 9.80
N GLY A 49 -5.04 3.39 9.84
CA GLY A 49 -4.37 3.94 8.67
C GLY A 49 -5.30 4.71 7.72
N GLY A 50 -5.18 4.43 6.43
CA GLY A 50 -5.92 5.08 5.34
C GLY A 50 -5.00 5.83 4.37
N TYR A 51 -5.61 6.62 3.50
CA TYR A 51 -4.90 7.41 2.49
C TYR A 51 -5.49 8.83 2.40
N SER A 52 -4.64 9.82 2.15
CA SER A 52 -5.09 11.17 1.78
C SER A 52 -4.19 11.74 0.70
N LYS A 53 -4.62 12.83 0.06
CA LYS A 53 -3.83 13.55 -0.93
C LYS A 53 -3.93 15.04 -0.60
N GLU A 54 -2.80 15.69 -0.29
CA GLU A 54 -2.78 17.09 0.17
C GLU A 54 -2.64 18.11 -0.98
N THR A 55 -2.17 17.69 -2.16
CA THR A 55 -2.17 18.44 -3.44
C THR A 55 -2.13 17.47 -4.63
N ASP A 56 -2.34 17.95 -5.87
CA ASP A 56 -2.51 17.10 -7.07
C ASP A 56 -1.36 16.12 -7.36
N ASP A 57 -0.21 16.21 -6.68
CA ASP A 57 0.93 15.30 -6.88
C ASP A 57 1.37 14.50 -5.64
N LYS A 58 0.74 14.66 -4.47
CA LYS A 58 1.28 14.08 -3.21
C LYS A 58 0.29 13.25 -2.41
N GLY A 59 0.43 11.93 -2.52
CA GLY A 59 -0.29 10.94 -1.72
C GLY A 59 0.37 10.68 -0.36
N VAL A 60 -0.43 10.52 0.68
CA VAL A 60 0.01 10.21 2.04
C VAL A 60 -0.67 8.92 2.49
N VAL A 61 0.13 7.89 2.77
CA VAL A 61 -0.33 6.66 3.43
C VAL A 61 -0.25 6.82 4.94
N HIS A 62 -1.39 6.71 5.59
CA HIS A 62 -1.50 6.76 7.04
C HIS A 62 -1.28 5.37 7.65
N THR A 63 -0.50 5.31 8.72
CA THR A 63 -0.26 4.06 9.50
C THR A 63 -0.58 4.22 11.00
N ASP A 64 -1.13 5.37 11.35
CA ASP A 64 -1.64 5.66 12.68
C ASP A 64 -2.90 4.82 12.97
N VAL A 65 -3.19 4.64 14.25
CA VAL A 65 -4.40 3.96 14.70
C VAL A 65 -5.10 4.88 15.69
N PHE A 66 -6.39 5.06 15.53
CA PHE A 66 -7.24 5.80 16.47
C PHE A 66 -8.20 4.84 17.14
N ALA A 67 -8.46 5.07 18.43
CA ALA A 67 -9.49 4.38 19.19
C ALA A 67 -10.62 5.36 19.51
N LEU A 68 -11.84 4.96 19.17
CA LEU A 68 -13.08 5.66 19.46
C LEU A 68 -13.87 4.85 20.49
N THR A 69 -14.16 5.48 21.62
CA THR A 69 -14.96 4.90 22.70
C THR A 69 -16.13 5.80 23.00
N GLN A 70 -17.29 5.21 23.26
CA GLN A 70 -18.46 5.96 23.69
C GLN A 70 -18.54 5.97 25.22
N ASP A 71 -18.60 7.16 25.82
CA ASP A 71 -19.01 7.35 27.21
C ASP A 71 -20.54 7.52 27.32
N GLU A 72 -21.08 7.86 28.49
CA GLU A 72 -22.54 7.98 28.69
C GLU A 72 -23.23 8.95 27.73
N THR A 73 -22.51 9.93 27.16
CA THR A 73 -23.14 11.00 26.37
C THR A 73 -22.38 11.40 25.10
N SER A 74 -21.12 10.98 24.95
CA SER A 74 -20.23 11.48 23.92
C SER A 74 -19.21 10.44 23.44
N TRP A 75 -18.73 10.64 22.22
CA TRP A 75 -17.65 9.83 21.65
C TRP A 75 -16.31 10.49 21.95
N GLN A 76 -15.35 9.70 22.42
CA GLN A 76 -13.97 10.12 22.64
C GLN A 76 -13.08 9.44 21.60
N CYS A 77 -12.25 10.22 20.91
CA CYS A 77 -11.28 9.75 19.94
C CYS A 77 -9.87 10.10 20.41
N ARG A 78 -8.96 9.13 20.30
CA ARG A 78 -7.54 9.32 20.60
C ARG A 78 -6.67 8.49 19.67
N GLN A 79 -5.53 9.03 19.27
CA GLN A 79 -4.50 8.23 18.62
C GLN A 79 -3.90 7.25 19.63
N VAL A 80 -3.70 6.00 19.22
CA VAL A 80 -3.09 4.96 20.05
C VAL A 80 -1.72 4.58 19.50
N LYS A 81 -0.77 4.33 20.41
CA LYS A 81 0.57 3.88 20.02
C LYS A 81 0.52 2.38 19.73
N VAL A 82 0.98 2.01 18.53
CA VAL A 82 1.09 0.62 18.11
C VAL A 82 2.55 0.16 18.13
N SER A 83 2.76 -1.13 18.32
CA SER A 83 4.09 -1.75 18.37
C SER A 83 4.20 -2.97 17.43
N GLY A 84 5.37 -3.61 17.40
CA GLY A 84 5.61 -4.80 16.58
C GLY A 84 6.04 -4.48 15.16
N ASN A 85 6.03 -5.51 14.31
CA ASN A 85 6.49 -5.40 12.93
C ASN A 85 5.28 -5.06 12.06
N LYS A 86 5.19 -3.78 11.69
CA LYS A 86 4.10 -3.24 10.89
C LYS A 86 4.31 -3.64 9.42
N PRO A 87 3.23 -3.75 8.63
CA PRO A 87 3.36 -3.82 7.17
C PRO A 87 4.11 -2.60 6.64
N ASP A 88 4.80 -2.78 5.51
CA ASP A 88 5.38 -1.65 4.77
C ASP A 88 4.30 -0.67 4.32
N LEU A 89 4.69 0.58 4.07
CA LEU A 89 3.78 1.67 3.67
C LEU A 89 3.04 1.33 2.38
N ARG A 90 1.73 1.15 2.47
CA ARG A 90 0.87 0.70 1.36
C ARG A 90 -0.56 1.21 1.50
N CYS A 91 -1.24 1.41 0.37
CA CYS A 91 -2.68 1.65 0.30
C CYS A 91 -3.39 0.42 -0.30
N GLY A 92 -4.72 0.47 -0.37
CA GLY A 92 -5.54 -0.59 -0.98
C GLY A 92 -5.36 -1.97 -0.35
N SER A 93 -4.87 -2.07 0.90
CA SER A 93 -4.81 -3.34 1.62
C SER A 93 -6.19 -3.75 2.09
N SER A 94 -6.47 -5.05 2.07
CA SER A 94 -7.71 -5.59 2.61
C SER A 94 -7.51 -5.91 4.08
N LEU A 95 -8.40 -5.43 4.95
CA LEU A 95 -8.34 -5.68 6.39
C LEU A 95 -9.67 -6.21 6.91
N GLN A 96 -9.63 -7.30 7.69
CA GLN A 96 -10.79 -7.87 8.37
C GLN A 96 -10.44 -8.35 9.76
N CYS A 97 -11.37 -8.19 10.71
CA CYS A 97 -11.16 -8.65 12.08
C CYS A 97 -12.02 -9.85 12.42
N TYR A 98 -11.41 -10.76 13.18
CA TYR A 98 -12.05 -11.89 13.80
C TYR A 98 -11.70 -11.88 15.28
N LEU A 99 -12.73 -11.68 16.12
CA LEU A 99 -12.56 -11.40 17.54
C LEU A 99 -11.68 -10.14 17.73
N ASN A 100 -10.66 -10.20 18.58
CA ASN A 100 -9.70 -9.11 18.81
C ASN A 100 -8.45 -9.19 17.93
N THR A 101 -8.51 -9.89 16.79
CA THR A 101 -7.38 -10.01 15.85
C THR A 101 -7.81 -9.60 14.46
N CYS A 102 -7.14 -8.60 13.92
CA CYS A 102 -7.32 -8.16 12.55
C CYS A 102 -6.26 -8.77 11.65
N PHE A 103 -6.65 -9.13 10.43
CA PHE A 103 -5.79 -9.66 9.40
C PHE A 103 -5.75 -8.65 8.26
N LEU A 104 -4.55 -8.33 7.81
CA LEU A 104 -4.29 -7.44 6.67
C LEU A 104 -3.61 -8.24 5.58
N PHE A 105 -4.13 -8.16 4.36
CA PHE A 105 -3.56 -8.83 3.19
C PHE A 105 -3.34 -7.85 2.04
N GLY A 106 -2.18 -7.99 1.39
CA GLY A 106 -1.85 -7.32 0.14
C GLY A 106 -1.70 -5.81 0.26
N GLY A 107 -2.16 -5.10 -0.78
CA GLY A 107 -2.02 -3.66 -0.96
C GLY A 107 -0.99 -3.29 -2.02
N VAL A 108 -0.81 -1.99 -2.23
CA VAL A 108 0.14 -1.43 -3.19
C VAL A 108 0.88 -0.23 -2.59
N THR A 109 2.15 -0.09 -2.94
CA THR A 109 2.91 1.15 -2.75
C THR A 109 3.08 1.82 -4.11
N ASP A 110 2.52 3.01 -4.26
CA ASP A 110 2.84 3.89 -5.37
C ASP A 110 4.10 4.71 -5.07
N ASN A 111 4.86 5.00 -6.11
CA ASN A 111 6.14 5.69 -5.98
C ASN A 111 5.99 7.19 -5.64
N ASP A 112 4.77 7.73 -5.66
CA ASP A 112 4.42 9.11 -5.32
C ASP A 112 4.13 9.31 -3.82
N ILE A 113 4.27 8.27 -3.00
CA ILE A 113 4.01 8.33 -1.55
C ILE A 113 5.27 8.83 -0.81
N GLU A 114 5.17 10.00 -0.19
CA GLU A 114 6.26 10.60 0.60
C GLU A 114 6.57 9.74 1.84
N GLY A 115 7.87 9.53 2.13
CA GLY A 115 8.33 8.65 3.21
C GLY A 115 8.61 7.20 2.80
N VAL A 116 8.24 6.80 1.57
CA VAL A 116 8.59 5.50 0.97
C VAL A 116 9.81 5.65 0.07
N SER A 117 10.93 6.08 0.64
CA SER A 117 12.23 5.72 0.08
C SER A 117 12.46 4.25 0.37
N ASN A 118 11.83 3.38 -0.44
CA ASN A 118 12.37 2.03 -0.57
C ASN A 118 13.80 2.24 -1.07
N THR A 119 14.81 1.64 -0.45
CA THR A 119 16.22 1.81 -0.89
C THR A 119 16.42 1.45 -2.37
N ALA A 120 15.54 0.63 -2.95
CA ALA A 120 15.45 0.39 -4.39
C ALA A 120 14.91 1.59 -5.20
N SER A 121 13.95 2.36 -4.67
CA SER A 121 13.41 3.60 -5.26
C SER A 121 14.43 4.75 -5.19
N ALA A 122 15.21 4.86 -4.11
CA ALA A 122 16.34 5.79 -4.02
C ALA A 122 17.45 5.46 -5.03
N PHE A 123 17.82 4.17 -5.13
CA PHE A 123 18.76 3.67 -6.12
C PHE A 123 18.32 3.97 -7.56
N LEU A 124 17.05 3.67 -7.89
CA LEU A 124 16.47 3.94 -9.22
C LEU A 124 16.43 5.43 -9.57
N LYS A 125 16.16 6.32 -8.60
CA LYS A 125 16.15 7.78 -8.84
C LYS A 125 17.53 8.34 -9.24
N THR A 126 18.63 7.73 -8.80
CA THR A 126 20.01 8.17 -9.13
C THR A 126 20.54 7.63 -10.46
N THR A 127 19.81 6.71 -11.08
CA THR A 127 20.15 6.13 -12.38
C THR A 127 19.12 6.60 -13.40
N LYS A 128 19.52 7.12 -14.57
CA LYS A 128 18.58 7.39 -15.69
C LYS A 128 17.98 6.11 -16.30
N PHE A 129 17.77 5.06 -15.50
CA PHE A 129 16.88 3.98 -15.85
C PHE A 129 15.45 4.49 -15.69
N ASP A 130 15.01 5.22 -16.71
CA ASP A 130 13.62 5.58 -17.01
C ASP A 130 12.75 5.72 -15.75
N ALA A 131 12.89 6.82 -15.01
CA ALA A 131 12.03 7.13 -13.87
C ALA A 131 10.54 7.22 -14.25
N THR A 132 10.23 7.21 -15.55
CA THR A 132 8.87 7.07 -16.10
C THR A 132 8.35 5.62 -16.12
N ARG A 133 9.22 4.61 -15.91
CA ARG A 133 8.90 3.17 -15.79
C ARG A 133 8.68 2.68 -14.36
N MET A 134 8.50 3.60 -13.41
CA MET A 134 8.38 3.32 -11.97
C MET A 134 7.12 2.50 -11.65
N ARG A 135 7.26 1.17 -11.57
CA ARG A 135 6.16 0.24 -11.28
C ARG A 135 5.73 0.31 -9.82
N SER A 136 4.43 0.37 -9.56
CA SER A 136 3.87 0.23 -8.22
C SER A 136 4.18 -1.14 -7.62
N ALA A 137 4.50 -1.19 -6.33
CA ALA A 137 4.87 -2.42 -5.63
C ALA A 137 3.62 -3.05 -4.98
N PHE A 138 3.11 -4.12 -5.58
CA PHE A 138 1.99 -4.89 -5.04
C PHE A 138 2.46 -5.95 -4.04
N TYR A 139 1.72 -6.12 -2.96
CA TYR A 139 2.01 -7.11 -1.91
C TYR A 139 1.02 -8.29 -1.94
N ASN A 140 1.46 -9.43 -1.42
CA ASN A 140 0.66 -10.63 -1.12
C ASN A 140 0.99 -11.21 0.27
N ASP A 141 1.64 -10.44 1.13
CA ASP A 141 1.94 -10.83 2.50
C ASP A 141 0.67 -10.75 3.37
N LEU A 142 0.73 -11.44 4.51
CA LEU A 142 -0.34 -11.47 5.51
C LEU A 142 0.23 -10.97 6.83
N HIS A 143 -0.46 -10.01 7.44
CA HIS A 143 -0.15 -9.50 8.76
C HIS A 143 -1.34 -9.70 9.69
N ARG A 144 -1.07 -9.87 10.99
CA ARG A 144 -2.10 -9.75 12.03
C ARG A 144 -1.83 -8.61 12.99
N PHE A 145 -2.89 -7.94 13.40
CA PHE A 145 -2.90 -6.90 14.41
C PHE A 145 -3.74 -7.36 15.61
N ASP A 146 -3.10 -7.47 16.77
CA ASP A 146 -3.74 -7.81 18.05
C ASP A 146 -4.32 -6.52 18.66
N LEU A 147 -5.66 -6.38 18.68
CA LEU A 147 -6.34 -5.18 19.17
C LEU A 147 -6.18 -4.97 20.68
N ASN A 148 -5.95 -6.03 21.44
CA ASN A 148 -5.75 -5.93 22.89
C ASN A 148 -4.34 -5.42 23.21
N LYS A 149 -3.34 -5.87 22.43
CA LYS A 149 -1.94 -5.49 22.63
C LYS A 149 -1.51 -4.30 21.79
N LEU A 150 -2.35 -3.87 20.84
CA LEU A 150 -2.03 -2.88 19.82
C LEU A 150 -0.70 -3.19 19.14
N LYS A 151 -0.56 -4.45 18.70
CA LYS A 151 0.71 -4.98 18.19
C LYS A 151 0.55 -5.74 16.88
N TRP A 152 1.40 -5.40 15.91
CA TRP A 152 1.52 -6.05 14.62
C TRP A 152 2.46 -7.25 14.66
N TYR A 153 2.09 -8.29 13.91
CA TYR A 153 2.88 -9.49 13.68
C TYR A 153 2.77 -9.90 12.21
N PRO A 154 3.89 -10.20 11.53
CA PRO A 154 3.86 -10.82 10.22
C PRO A 154 3.39 -12.27 10.36
N ILE A 155 2.75 -12.80 9.32
CA ILE A 155 2.35 -14.20 9.24
C ILE A 155 3.07 -14.81 8.03
N ASP A 156 4.02 -15.69 8.33
CA ASP A 156 4.69 -16.51 7.33
C ASP A 156 3.89 -17.80 7.13
N ILE A 157 3.20 -17.91 5.99
CA ILE A 157 2.52 -19.14 5.59
C ILE A 157 3.58 -20.11 5.06
N LYS A 158 3.64 -21.31 5.65
CA LYS A 158 4.71 -22.28 5.37
C LYS A 158 4.57 -22.92 3.97
N SER A 159 3.33 -23.16 3.55
CA SER A 159 3.06 -23.75 2.24
C SER A 159 3.15 -22.69 1.15
N VAL A 160 3.91 -22.99 0.11
CA VAL A 160 3.98 -22.18 -1.13
C VAL A 160 3.02 -22.64 -2.21
N GLU A 161 2.29 -23.72 -1.96
CA GLU A 161 1.27 -24.21 -2.87
C GLU A 161 0.05 -23.29 -2.81
N SER A 162 -0.37 -22.75 -3.97
CA SER A 162 -1.58 -21.94 -4.11
C SER A 162 -1.62 -20.62 -3.31
N ILE A 163 -0.48 -19.92 -3.19
CA ILE A 163 -0.45 -18.56 -2.62
C ILE A 163 -1.15 -17.57 -3.58
N PRO A 164 -2.06 -16.71 -3.08
CA PRO A 164 -2.64 -15.65 -3.90
C PRO A 164 -1.57 -14.70 -4.45
N SER A 165 -1.72 -14.31 -5.71
CA SER A 165 -0.86 -13.31 -6.34
C SER A 165 -0.95 -11.95 -5.62
N SER A 166 0.08 -11.10 -5.79
CA SER A 166 0.06 -9.75 -5.20
C SER A 166 -1.03 -8.89 -5.82
N ARG A 167 -1.75 -8.16 -4.96
CA ARG A 167 -2.99 -7.45 -5.31
C ARG A 167 -3.37 -6.40 -4.29
N MET A 168 -4.14 -5.42 -4.74
CA MET A 168 -4.82 -4.45 -3.90
C MET A 168 -6.34 -4.65 -3.98
N ASN A 169 -7.09 -4.04 -3.06
CA ASN A 169 -8.55 -3.96 -3.07
C ASN A 169 -9.25 -5.33 -3.21
N ALA A 170 -8.62 -6.40 -2.72
CA ALA A 170 -9.24 -7.73 -2.73
C ALA A 170 -10.42 -7.77 -1.75
N ALA A 171 -11.48 -8.46 -2.13
CA ALA A 171 -12.57 -8.69 -1.19
C ALA A 171 -12.11 -9.72 -0.15
N MET A 172 -12.20 -9.37 1.12
CA MET A 172 -11.80 -10.25 2.22
C MET A 172 -12.92 -10.34 3.24
N VAL A 173 -13.24 -11.56 3.68
CA VAL A 173 -14.26 -11.84 4.71
C VAL A 173 -13.81 -13.00 5.59
N ILE A 174 -14.24 -13.02 6.86
CA ILE A 174 -13.94 -14.11 7.78
C ILE A 174 -15.24 -14.75 8.25
N LYS A 175 -15.32 -16.08 8.13
CA LYS A 175 -16.45 -16.87 8.63
C LYS A 175 -15.93 -18.10 9.36
N GLN A 176 -16.36 -18.28 10.61
CA GLN A 176 -16.04 -19.48 11.42
C GLN A 176 -14.53 -19.80 11.49
N GLY A 177 -13.68 -18.78 11.63
CA GLY A 177 -12.23 -18.93 11.69
C GLY A 177 -11.56 -19.28 10.35
N ILE A 178 -12.28 -19.17 9.24
CA ILE A 178 -11.74 -19.26 7.88
C ILE A 178 -11.78 -17.88 7.25
N LEU A 179 -10.63 -17.40 6.81
CA LEU A 179 -10.51 -16.19 6.01
C LEU A 179 -10.66 -16.55 4.54
N TYR A 180 -11.52 -15.82 3.86
CA TYR A 180 -11.76 -15.93 2.43
C TYR A 180 -11.27 -14.68 1.74
N LEU A 181 -10.59 -14.87 0.61
CA LEU A 181 -10.01 -13.79 -0.20
C LEU A 181 -10.46 -13.99 -1.64
N TYR A 182 -11.13 -13.00 -2.21
CA TYR A 182 -11.67 -13.04 -3.57
C TYR A 182 -11.17 -11.84 -4.38
N GLY A 183 -10.68 -12.13 -5.59
CA GLY A 183 -10.33 -11.15 -6.59
C GLY A 183 -9.35 -10.08 -6.09
N GLY A 184 -9.55 -8.85 -6.54
CA GLY A 184 -8.66 -7.72 -6.31
C GLY A 184 -8.13 -7.15 -7.62
N LEU A 185 -7.30 -6.12 -7.52
CA LEU A 185 -6.68 -5.45 -8.66
C LEU A 185 -5.18 -5.66 -8.65
N ARG A 186 -4.61 -5.76 -9.84
CA ARG A 186 -3.16 -5.80 -10.06
C ARG A 186 -2.80 -5.02 -11.31
N GLU A 187 -1.71 -4.27 -11.26
CA GLU A 187 -1.14 -3.63 -12.44
C GLU A 187 0.04 -4.48 -12.93
N LEU A 188 0.03 -4.81 -14.22
CA LEU A 188 1.15 -5.49 -14.87
C LEU A 188 1.95 -4.54 -15.76
N ASP A 189 1.30 -3.50 -16.31
CA ASP A 189 1.87 -2.51 -17.23
C ASP A 189 1.31 -1.10 -16.92
N GLU A 190 1.99 -0.05 -17.39
CA GLU A 190 1.72 1.38 -17.13
C GLU A 190 0.27 1.86 -17.38
N LYS A 191 -0.54 1.08 -18.11
CA LYS A 191 -1.88 1.51 -18.54
C LYS A 191 -2.97 0.45 -18.38
N LYS A 192 -2.70 -0.67 -17.70
CA LYS A 192 -3.66 -1.77 -17.59
C LYS A 192 -3.72 -2.32 -16.17
N GLN A 193 -4.84 -2.01 -15.51
CA GLN A 193 -5.30 -2.69 -14.31
C GLN A 193 -6.06 -3.97 -14.71
N TYR A 194 -5.73 -5.06 -14.02
CA TYR A 194 -6.36 -6.36 -14.16
C TYR A 194 -7.20 -6.65 -12.93
N THR A 195 -8.48 -6.95 -13.15
CA THR A 195 -9.33 -7.49 -12.10
C THR A 195 -9.12 -8.99 -11.99
N LEU A 196 -8.85 -9.47 -10.79
CA LEU A 196 -8.64 -10.88 -10.50
C LEU A 196 -10.00 -11.53 -10.20
N GLY A 197 -10.22 -12.74 -10.71
CA GLY A 197 -11.42 -13.56 -10.47
C GLY A 197 -11.19 -14.78 -9.58
N ASP A 198 -9.97 -14.95 -9.05
CA ASP A 198 -9.59 -16.09 -8.23
C ASP A 198 -10.12 -15.99 -6.79
N PHE A 199 -10.25 -17.15 -6.14
CA PHE A 199 -10.88 -17.28 -4.83
C PHE A 199 -10.09 -18.24 -3.95
N TYR A 200 -9.76 -17.80 -2.74
CA TYR A 200 -8.96 -18.56 -1.78
C TYR A 200 -9.60 -18.62 -0.41
N SER A 201 -9.17 -19.60 0.37
CA SER A 201 -9.43 -19.66 1.80
C SER A 201 -8.18 -20.01 2.61
N LEU A 202 -8.14 -19.52 3.85
CA LEU A 202 -7.08 -19.76 4.83
C LEU A 202 -7.68 -20.07 6.19
N ASN A 203 -7.24 -21.15 6.83
CA ASN A 203 -7.64 -21.49 8.19
C ASN A 203 -6.84 -20.66 9.21
N LEU A 204 -7.52 -19.77 9.95
CA LEU A 204 -6.87 -18.84 10.87
C LEU A 204 -6.33 -19.49 12.15
N ASN A 205 -6.74 -20.71 12.48
CA ASN A 205 -6.20 -21.45 13.63
C ASN A 205 -4.88 -22.16 13.28
N LYS A 206 -4.70 -22.55 12.01
CA LYS A 206 -3.53 -23.28 11.55
C LYS A 206 -2.48 -22.36 10.90
N LEU A 207 -2.94 -21.39 10.10
CA LEU A 207 -2.09 -20.46 9.33
C LEU A 207 -0.97 -21.19 8.57
N ASP A 208 -1.28 -22.34 7.98
CA ASP A 208 -0.32 -23.25 7.36
C ASP A 208 -0.35 -23.21 5.83
N THR A 209 -1.53 -23.20 5.22
CA THR A 209 -1.69 -23.19 3.76
C THR A 209 -2.92 -22.41 3.30
N TRP A 210 -2.76 -21.70 2.19
CA TRP A 210 -3.88 -21.26 1.38
C TRP A 210 -4.47 -22.44 0.62
N ILE A 211 -5.79 -22.42 0.44
CA ILE A 211 -6.52 -23.35 -0.43
C ILE A 211 -7.14 -22.53 -1.54
N CYS A 212 -6.71 -22.75 -2.78
CA CYS A 212 -7.37 -22.18 -3.96
C CYS A 212 -8.71 -22.89 -4.19
N LEU A 213 -9.79 -22.13 -4.07
CA LEU A 213 -11.16 -22.58 -4.31
C LEU A 213 -11.57 -22.35 -5.77
N HIS A 214 -11.04 -21.30 -6.39
CA HIS A 214 -11.20 -20.99 -7.81
C HIS A 214 -9.93 -20.30 -8.33
N GLY A 215 -9.33 -20.81 -9.40
CA GLY A 215 -8.10 -20.24 -9.97
C GLY A 215 -8.36 -19.14 -10.99
N GLU A 216 -7.32 -18.40 -11.37
CA GLU A 216 -7.39 -17.41 -12.45
C GLU A 216 -7.62 -18.12 -13.81
N ASN A 217 -8.76 -17.90 -14.45
CA ASN A 217 -8.97 -18.31 -15.83
C ASN A 217 -8.44 -17.23 -16.79
N GLN A 218 -7.40 -17.55 -17.57
CA GLN A 218 -6.73 -16.62 -18.48
C GLN A 218 -7.60 -16.06 -19.63
N GLN A 219 -8.86 -16.50 -19.77
CA GLN A 219 -9.66 -16.27 -20.98
C GLN A 219 -11.02 -15.61 -20.77
N SER A 220 -11.49 -15.41 -19.52
CA SER A 220 -12.86 -14.92 -19.27
C SER A 220 -13.00 -13.74 -18.31
N ASP A 221 -12.06 -13.49 -17.39
CA ASP A 221 -12.35 -12.63 -16.23
C ASP A 221 -11.58 -11.30 -16.20
N VAL A 222 -10.84 -10.99 -17.27
CA VAL A 222 -10.08 -9.73 -17.37
C VAL A 222 -10.97 -8.62 -17.91
N HIS A 223 -11.63 -7.89 -17.01
CA HIS A 223 -12.12 -6.55 -17.36
C HIS A 223 -10.94 -5.57 -17.27
N ILE A 224 -10.44 -5.17 -18.45
CA ILE A 224 -9.44 -4.10 -18.57
C ILE A 224 -10.18 -2.78 -18.35
N TYR A 225 -9.97 -2.15 -17.21
CA TYR A 225 -10.29 -0.74 -17.06
C TYR A 225 -9.12 0.03 -17.70
N SER A 226 -9.32 0.53 -18.92
CA SER A 226 -8.54 1.67 -19.38
C SER A 226 -9.05 2.88 -18.63
N GLU A 227 -8.17 3.65 -18.00
CA GLU A 227 -8.50 5.00 -17.53
C GLU A 227 -8.84 5.86 -18.76
N SER A 228 -10.09 5.77 -19.21
CA SER A 228 -10.73 6.89 -19.89
C SER A 228 -10.96 7.90 -18.78
N SER A 229 -10.18 8.98 -18.80
CA SER A 229 -10.50 10.21 -18.09
C SER A 229 -12.00 10.47 -18.27
N SER A 230 -12.76 10.31 -17.19
CA SER A 230 -14.13 10.78 -17.12
C SER A 230 -14.09 12.30 -17.00
N ASP A 231 -13.68 12.95 -18.09
CA ASP A 231 -14.11 14.30 -18.43
C ASP A 231 -15.50 14.14 -19.03
N ASP A 232 -16.53 14.38 -18.23
CA ASP A 232 -17.88 14.76 -18.67
C ASP A 232 -18.73 14.89 -17.40
N ASP A 233 -18.66 16.06 -16.76
CA ASP A 233 -19.82 16.68 -16.13
C ASP A 233 -19.76 18.16 -16.53
N ASP A 234 -20.51 18.47 -17.60
CA ASP A 234 -20.94 19.81 -17.97
C ASP A 234 -21.64 20.43 -16.76
N ASP A 235 -21.05 21.48 -16.19
CA ASP A 235 -21.81 22.49 -15.45
C ASP A 235 -21.34 23.87 -15.93
N ASP A 236 -22.14 24.41 -16.85
CA ASP A 236 -22.25 25.84 -17.12
C ASP A 236 -22.49 26.59 -15.80
N ASP A 237 -21.55 27.41 -15.34
CA ASP A 237 -21.93 28.53 -14.48
C ASP A 237 -21.00 29.76 -14.62
N VAL A 238 -21.60 30.74 -15.30
CA VAL A 238 -21.46 32.20 -15.19
C VAL A 238 -20.18 32.80 -14.61
N ASN A 239 -19.49 33.43 -15.55
CA ASN A 239 -18.71 34.66 -15.43
C ASN A 239 -19.24 35.64 -14.34
N MET A 240 -18.41 35.91 -13.33
CA MET A 240 -18.42 37.17 -12.58
C MET A 240 -16.97 37.59 -12.34
N GLU A 241 -16.55 38.57 -13.13
CA GLU A 241 -15.38 39.41 -12.90
C GLU A 241 -15.39 39.97 -11.48
N ASN A 242 -14.23 40.02 -10.84
CA ASN A 242 -13.66 41.27 -10.34
C ASN A 242 -12.18 41.11 -9.98
N ASN A 243 -11.44 42.12 -10.42
CA ASN A 243 -10.04 42.41 -10.18
C ASN A 243 -9.72 42.52 -8.68
N ASP A 244 -8.49 42.25 -8.29
CA ASP A 244 -7.55 43.30 -7.88
C ASP A 244 -6.14 42.75 -7.66
N ASP A 245 -5.20 43.63 -7.96
CA ASP A 245 -3.74 43.51 -8.01
C ASP A 245 -3.08 43.10 -6.69
N ASP A 246 -1.90 42.47 -6.75
CA ASP A 246 -0.66 43.15 -6.33
C ASP A 246 0.61 42.32 -6.58
N ASP A 247 1.59 43.05 -7.10
CA ASP A 247 2.99 42.76 -7.42
C ASP A 247 3.85 42.68 -6.14
N ASP A 248 4.79 41.73 -6.06
CA ASP A 248 6.19 42.04 -5.70
C ASP A 248 7.13 40.81 -5.76
N GLY A 249 8.09 40.87 -6.68
CA GLY A 249 9.52 40.93 -6.34
C GLY A 249 10.26 39.77 -5.64
N SER A 250 11.05 39.05 -6.44
CA SER A 250 12.46 38.62 -6.17
C SER A 250 12.74 37.49 -5.14
N SER A 251 13.31 36.36 -5.58
CA SER A 251 14.75 36.22 -5.87
C SER A 251 15.07 34.82 -6.38
N SER A 252 15.84 34.78 -7.46
CA SER A 252 16.40 33.57 -8.06
C SER A 252 17.66 33.15 -7.30
N SER A 253 17.66 31.96 -6.71
CA SER A 253 18.89 31.23 -6.40
C SER A 253 18.93 29.97 -7.26
N SER A 254 19.67 30.05 -8.37
CA SER A 254 20.09 28.89 -9.14
C SER A 254 21.09 28.10 -8.30
N ASP A 255 20.69 26.93 -7.82
CA ASP A 255 21.59 25.95 -7.22
C ASP A 255 21.79 24.83 -8.26
N ASP A 256 22.78 25.01 -9.12
CA ASP A 256 23.29 24.00 -10.04
C ASP A 256 24.05 22.95 -9.23
N SER A 257 23.35 21.93 -8.75
CA SER A 257 23.99 20.67 -8.38
C SER A 257 24.04 19.77 -9.62
N GLU A 258 25.19 19.74 -10.27
CA GLU A 258 25.52 18.76 -11.30
C GLU A 258 25.46 17.35 -10.68
N ASP A 259 24.34 16.66 -10.84
CA ASP A 259 24.16 15.26 -10.46
C ASP A 259 24.88 14.40 -11.51
N GLU A 260 26.08 13.92 -11.16
CA GLU A 260 26.83 12.95 -11.97
C GLU A 260 26.06 11.63 -12.07
N SER A 261 25.20 11.52 -13.07
CA SER A 261 24.42 10.33 -13.40
C SER A 261 25.32 9.14 -13.73
N ILE A 262 25.20 8.04 -12.98
CA ILE A 262 25.97 6.81 -13.22
C ILE A 262 25.13 5.83 -14.04
N GLU A 263 25.50 5.58 -15.30
CA GLU A 263 24.98 4.44 -16.07
C GLU A 263 25.40 3.13 -15.37
N ILE A 264 24.43 2.27 -15.07
CA ILE A 264 24.69 0.94 -14.53
C ILE A 264 24.68 -0.05 -15.68
N GLU A 265 25.86 -0.49 -16.13
CA GLU A 265 26.02 -1.65 -17.01
C GLU A 265 25.61 -2.92 -16.24
N ALA A 266 24.31 -3.26 -16.30
CA ALA A 266 23.78 -4.49 -15.72
C ALA A 266 24.16 -5.70 -16.58
N PRO A 267 24.35 -6.89 -15.99
CA PRO A 267 24.61 -8.10 -16.77
C PRO A 267 23.39 -8.49 -17.63
N ASP A 268 23.65 -8.87 -18.88
CA ASP A 268 22.60 -9.31 -19.81
C ASP A 268 21.79 -10.50 -19.27
N SER A 269 20.49 -10.51 -19.57
CA SER A 269 19.60 -11.63 -19.31
C SER A 269 19.75 -12.73 -20.36
N ILE A 270 19.51 -13.98 -19.96
CA ILE A 270 19.46 -15.11 -20.90
C ILE A 270 18.00 -15.39 -21.25
N PRO A 271 17.65 -15.71 -22.52
CA PRO A 271 16.28 -16.03 -22.89
C PRO A 271 15.68 -17.16 -22.04
N ASN A 272 14.47 -16.94 -21.51
CA ASN A 272 13.74 -17.84 -20.61
C ASN A 272 14.41 -18.12 -19.24
N GLU A 273 15.40 -17.33 -18.85
CA GLU A 273 16.01 -17.40 -17.51
C GLU A 273 15.00 -16.92 -16.45
N THR A 274 14.80 -17.72 -15.41
CA THR A 274 13.98 -17.33 -14.26
C THR A 274 14.70 -16.28 -13.41
N HIS A 275 13.96 -15.56 -12.57
CA HIS A 275 14.55 -14.56 -11.68
C HIS A 275 15.60 -15.13 -10.73
N ASP A 276 15.35 -16.31 -10.18
CA ASP A 276 16.31 -16.96 -9.30
C ASP A 276 17.59 -17.37 -10.05
N GLU A 277 17.47 -17.85 -11.30
CA GLU A 277 18.64 -18.18 -12.13
C GLU A 277 19.47 -16.93 -12.48
N TYR A 278 18.80 -15.86 -12.91
CA TYR A 278 19.45 -14.58 -13.20
C TYR A 278 20.17 -14.04 -11.98
N TYR A 279 19.47 -13.94 -10.84
CA TYR A 279 20.04 -13.44 -9.59
C TYR A 279 21.22 -14.29 -9.13
N ASN A 280 21.11 -15.62 -9.16
CA ASN A 280 22.20 -16.48 -8.70
C ASN A 280 23.45 -16.34 -9.59
N ARG A 281 23.27 -16.22 -10.91
CA ARG A 281 24.38 -16.00 -11.85
C ARG A 281 25.05 -14.64 -11.67
N THR A 282 24.25 -13.62 -11.36
CA THR A 282 24.68 -12.21 -11.27
C THR A 282 24.83 -11.72 -9.81
N ARG A 283 24.83 -12.65 -8.85
CA ARG A 283 24.68 -12.38 -7.41
C ARG A 283 25.69 -11.38 -6.88
N GLU A 284 26.97 -11.59 -7.17
CA GLU A 284 28.06 -10.73 -6.67
C GLU A 284 27.97 -9.29 -7.20
N PHE A 285 27.52 -9.12 -8.45
CA PHE A 285 27.26 -7.80 -9.01
C PHE A 285 26.17 -7.07 -8.22
N TRP A 286 25.05 -7.76 -7.94
CA TRP A 286 23.93 -7.16 -7.20
C TRP A 286 24.22 -6.93 -5.73
N LEU A 287 24.98 -7.81 -5.07
CA LEU A 287 25.44 -7.60 -3.70
C LEU A 287 26.36 -6.40 -3.60
N SER A 288 27.30 -6.26 -4.54
CA SER A 288 28.19 -5.09 -4.61
C SER A 288 27.40 -3.78 -4.75
N LYS A 289 26.39 -3.76 -5.63
CA LYS A 289 25.49 -2.61 -5.80
C LYS A 289 24.67 -2.33 -4.54
N ALA A 290 24.10 -3.36 -3.90
CA ALA A 290 23.33 -3.23 -2.68
C ALA A 290 24.17 -2.70 -1.50
N ARG A 291 25.43 -3.14 -1.35
CA ARG A 291 26.36 -2.62 -0.33
C ARG A 291 26.66 -1.14 -0.55
N LYS A 292 26.92 -0.75 -1.80
CA LYS A 292 27.18 0.64 -2.17
C LYS A 292 25.98 1.54 -1.83
N GLU A 293 24.76 1.07 -2.14
CA GLU A 293 23.53 1.80 -1.86
C GLU A 293 23.24 1.93 -0.36
N LEU A 294 23.47 0.86 0.41
CA LEU A 294 23.32 0.87 1.86
C LEU A 294 24.47 1.58 2.59
N LYS A 295 25.43 2.16 1.84
CA LYS A 295 26.64 2.82 2.37
C LYS A 295 27.44 1.92 3.31
N ILE A 296 27.45 0.61 3.02
CA ILE A 296 28.22 -0.39 3.78
C ILE A 296 29.64 -0.44 3.22
N THR A 297 30.63 -0.23 4.10
CA THR A 297 32.05 -0.23 3.73
C THR A 297 32.68 -1.62 3.72
N ASP A 298 32.04 -2.60 4.39
CA ASP A 298 32.45 -3.99 4.37
C ASP A 298 32.00 -4.66 3.05
N SER A 299 32.97 -4.96 2.19
CA SER A 299 32.73 -5.60 0.89
C SER A 299 32.30 -7.07 1.00
N THR A 300 32.34 -7.65 2.19
CA THR A 300 31.93 -9.04 2.48
C THR A 300 30.60 -9.15 3.20
N ASP A 301 29.94 -8.02 3.52
CA ASP A 301 28.65 -8.02 4.21
C ASP A 301 27.58 -8.69 3.34
N GLU A 302 27.04 -9.81 3.84
CA GLU A 302 25.88 -10.51 3.26
C GLU A 302 24.73 -10.54 4.25
N SER A 303 24.51 -9.47 5.01
CA SER A 303 23.37 -9.36 5.89
C SER A 303 22.06 -9.55 5.12
N VAL A 304 21.02 -10.01 5.83
CA VAL A 304 19.69 -10.23 5.25
C VAL A 304 19.19 -9.02 4.47
N ARG A 305 19.52 -7.79 4.93
CA ARG A 305 19.16 -6.53 4.26
C ARG A 305 19.90 -6.35 2.93
N VAL A 306 21.20 -6.66 2.87
CA VAL A 306 21.99 -6.61 1.63
C VAL A 306 21.49 -7.66 0.62
N GLN A 307 21.26 -8.89 1.08
CA GLN A 307 20.75 -9.96 0.22
C GLN A 307 19.35 -9.65 -0.33
N HIS A 308 18.46 -9.14 0.53
CA HIS A 308 17.10 -8.75 0.14
C HIS A 308 17.11 -7.62 -0.90
N LEU A 309 17.89 -6.56 -0.66
CA LEU A 309 18.01 -5.45 -1.60
C LEU A 309 18.65 -5.89 -2.93
N ALA A 310 19.71 -6.69 -2.90
CA ALA A 310 20.33 -7.23 -4.10
C ALA A 310 19.35 -8.05 -4.95
N LYS A 311 18.54 -8.89 -4.29
CA LYS A 311 17.51 -9.69 -4.96
C LYS A 311 16.39 -8.81 -5.55
N GLN A 312 15.98 -7.75 -4.85
CA GLN A 312 15.02 -6.77 -5.37
C GLN A 312 15.56 -6.02 -6.59
N ILE A 313 16.80 -5.50 -6.53
CA ILE A 313 17.42 -4.77 -7.63
C ILE A 313 17.53 -5.67 -8.86
N SER A 314 18.08 -6.88 -8.72
CA SER A 314 18.23 -7.82 -9.85
C SER A 314 16.92 -8.13 -10.58
N LYS A 315 15.80 -8.12 -9.87
CA LYS A 315 14.47 -8.41 -10.45
C LYS A 315 14.04 -7.34 -11.45
N LEU A 316 14.47 -6.10 -11.24
CA LEU A 316 14.16 -4.98 -12.11
C LEU A 316 14.87 -5.08 -13.47
N PHE A 317 16.09 -5.64 -13.48
CA PHE A 317 16.94 -5.75 -14.68
C PHE A 317 16.73 -7.05 -15.48
N LEU A 318 15.99 -8.02 -14.97
CA LEU A 318 15.59 -9.19 -15.77
C LEU A 318 14.44 -8.87 -16.75
N GLN A 319 13.70 -7.79 -16.50
CA GLN A 319 12.51 -7.41 -17.28
C GLN A 319 12.78 -6.31 -18.33
N SER A 320 14.05 -6.04 -18.64
CA SER A 320 14.52 -5.11 -19.68
C SER A 320 14.96 -5.84 -20.93
#